data_AF-A0A6V7L3Q4-F1
#
_entry.id   AF-A0A6V7L3Q4-F1
#
_cell.length_a   1.000
_cell.length_b   1.000
_cell.length_c   1.000
_cell.angle_alpha   90.00
_cell.angle_beta   90.00
_cell.angle_gamma   90.00
#
_symmetry.space_group_name_H-M   'P 1'
#
loop_
_entity.id
_entity.type
_entity.pdbx_description
1 polymer ?
#
loop_
_entity_poly.entity_id
_entity_poly.type
_entity_poly.pdbx_seq_one_letter_code
_entity_poly.pdbx_strand_id
1 'polypeptide(L)' 'GKKLQRNVTAGVVVSDHSLVLQDIDRHAAGGYTCVATNDEGPSVSNVVKLEVM' A
#
# COMPACT_ATOMS: atom_id res chain seq x y z
N GLY A 1 2.75 4.43 10.36
CA GLY A 1 2.34 4.06 8.99
C GLY A 1 0.84 3.83 8.96
N LYS A 2 0.16 4.19 7.86
CA LYS A 2 -1.28 4.01 7.68
C LYS A 2 -1.52 2.72 6.88
N LYS A 3 -2.29 1.77 7.42
CA LYS A 3 -2.70 0.58 6.66
C LYS A 3 -3.73 1.00 5.61
N LEU A 4 -3.43 0.71 4.34
CA LEU A 4 -4.35 0.95 3.25
C LEU A 4 -5.37 -0.18 3.23
N GLN A 5 -6.64 0.19 3.16
CA GLN A 5 -7.72 -0.76 2.95
C GLN A 5 -8.25 -0.59 1.53
N ARG A 6 -8.74 -1.68 0.96
CA ARG A 6 -9.40 -1.66 -0.35
C ARG A 6 -10.55 -0.64 -0.32
N ASN A 7 -10.42 0.39 -1.14
CA ASN A 7 -11.40 1.44 -1.32
C ASN A 7 -11.37 1.90 -2.79
N VAL A 8 -12.16 1.22 -3.62
CA VAL A 8 -12.19 1.43 -5.07
C VAL A 8 -12.62 2.87 -5.42
N THR A 9 -13.57 3.44 -4.67
CA THR A 9 -14.04 4.80 -4.87
C THR A 9 -12.94 5.85 -4.62
N ALA A 10 -12.01 5.57 -3.71
CA ALA A 10 -10.84 6.41 -3.45
C ALA A 10 -9.60 5.98 -4.25
N GLY A 11 -9.76 5.15 -5.29
CA GLY A 11 -8.65 4.71 -6.15
C GLY A 11 -7.70 3.69 -5.51
N VAL A 12 -8.06 3.09 -4.36
CA VAL A 12 -7.20 2.11 -3.65
C VAL A 12 -7.71 0.69 -3.91
N VAL A 13 -7.01 -0.07 -4.74
CA VAL A 13 -7.31 -1.47 -5.02
C VAL A 13 -6.22 -2.35 -4.41
N VAL A 14 -6.57 -3.08 -3.36
CA VAL A 14 -5.71 -4.07 -2.72
C VAL A 14 -6.19 -5.46 -3.13
N SER A 15 -5.27 -6.27 -3.64
CA SER A 15 -5.41 -7.72 -3.82
C SER A 15 -4.32 -8.44 -3.01
N ASP A 16 -4.36 -9.77 -2.93
CA ASP A 16 -3.45 -10.58 -2.09
C ASP A 16 -1.98 -10.15 -2.16
N HIS A 17 -1.46 -9.91 -3.36
CA HIS A 17 -0.05 -9.60 -3.58
C HIS A 17 0.19 -8.27 -4.32
N SER A 18 -0.85 -7.46 -4.54
CA SER A 18 -0.73 -6.24 -5.34
C SER A 18 -1.53 -5.08 -4.75
N LEU A 19 -0.92 -3.89 -4.78
CA LEU A 19 -1.56 -2.62 -4.48
C LEU A 19 -1.58 -1.78 -5.75
N VAL A 20 -2.76 -1.34 -6.17
CA VAL A 20 -2.95 -0.37 -7.24
C VAL A 20 -3.53 0.90 -6.64
N LEU A 21 -2.90 2.02 -6.94
CA LEU A 21 -3.37 3.36 -6.59
C LEU A 21 -3.72 4.10 -7.88
N GLN A 22 -4.94 4.63 -7.95
CA GLN A 22 -5.47 5.37 -9.09
C GLN A 22 -5.80 6.79 -8.65
N ASP A 23 -5.69 7.73 -9.59
CA ASP A 23 -5.99 9.16 -9.37
C ASP A 23 -5.25 9.75 -8.15
N ILE A 24 -3.94 9.47 -8.07
CA ILE A 24 -3.10 9.89 -6.96
C ILE A 24 -2.64 11.34 -7.07
N ASP A 25 -2.44 11.98 -5.92
CA ASP A 25 -1.82 13.29 -5.80
C ASP A 25 -0.52 13.22 -4.97
N ARG A 26 0.13 14.37 -4.75
CA ARG A 26 1.37 14.47 -3.98
C ARG A 26 1.26 13.93 -2.54
N HIS A 27 0.05 13.86 -1.95
CA HIS A 27 -0.15 13.32 -0.60
C HIS A 27 -0.05 11.80 -0.58
N ALA A 28 -0.12 11.13 -1.75
CA ALA A 28 0.17 9.72 -1.89
C ALA A 28 1.70 9.44 -1.96
N ALA A 29 2.55 10.44 -2.16
CA ALA A 29 4.00 10.20 -2.18
C ALA A 29 4.50 9.68 -0.82
N GLY A 30 5.47 8.76 -0.84
CA GLY A 30 6.03 8.19 0.38
C GLY A 30 6.53 6.76 0.24
N GLY A 31 6.86 6.16 1.38
CA GLY A 31 7.30 4.76 1.46
C GLY A 31 6.14 3.81 1.72
N TYR A 32 6.04 2.77 0.90
CA TYR A 32 5.05 1.71 1.00
C TYR A 32 5.74 0.40 1.38
N THR A 33 5.12 -0.35 2.29
CA THR A 33 5.53 -1.70 2.65
C THR A 33 4.34 -2.63 2.59
N CYS A 34 4.57 -3.88 2.21
CA CYS A 34 3.59 -4.95 2.34
C CYS A 34 3.75 -5.59 3.72
N VAL A 35 2.61 -5.91 4.34
CA VAL A 35 2.57 -6.65 5.60
C VAL A 35 1.76 -7.92 5.38
N ALA A 36 2.43 -9.07 5.53
CA ALA A 36 1.79 -10.38 5.52
C ALA A 36 1.67 -10.89 6.96
N THR A 37 0.60 -11.60 7.29
CA THR A 37 0.39 -12.17 8.62
C THR A 37 0.02 -13.63 8.50
N ASN A 38 0.73 -14.49 9.21
CA ASN A 38 0.43 -15.91 9.38
C ASN A 38 0.37 -16.25 10.89
N ASP A 39 0.26 -17.54 11.22
CA ASP A 39 0.19 -18.00 12.61
C ASP A 39 1.46 -17.69 13.43
N GLU A 40 2.60 -17.50 12.77
CA GLU A 40 3.87 -17.10 13.41
C GLU A 40 3.93 -15.58 13.67
N GLY A 41 3.09 -14.80 13.00
CA GLY A 41 2.96 -13.36 13.19
C GLY A 41 3.11 -12.54 11.89
N PRO A 42 3.30 -11.21 12.03
CA PRO A 42 3.43 -10.32 10.89
C PRO A 42 4.88 -10.25 10.37
N SER A 43 5.04 -10.21 9.05
CA SER A 43 6.29 -9.91 8.36
C SER A 43 6.12 -8.69 7.46
N VAL A 44 7.18 -7.89 7.31
CA VAL A 44 7.18 -6.62 6.56
C VAL A 44 8.17 -6.71 5.40
N SER A 45 7.76 -6.29 4.21
CA SER A 45 8.63 -6.23 3.04
C SER A 45 9.65 -5.08 3.13
N ASN A 46 10.56 -5.02 2.15
CA ASN A 46 11.32 -3.81 1.88
C ASN A 46 10.39 -2.63 1.53
N VAL A 47 10.91 -1.41 1.71
CA VAL A 47 10.21 -0.17 1.37
C VAL A 47 10.27 0.06 -0.15
N VAL A 48 9.12 0.34 -0.74
CA VAL A 48 8.99 0.85 -2.11
C VAL A 48 8.66 2.33 -2.02
N LYS A 49 9.48 3.19 -2.63
CA LYS A 49 9.28 4.64 -2.62
C LYS A 49 8.42 5.05 -3.81
N LEU A 50 7.27 5.65 -3.53
CA LEU A 50 6.41 6.27 -4.54
C LEU A 50 6.72 7.77 -4.60
N GLU A 51 7.07 8.24 -5.78
CA GLU A 51 7.30 9.65 -6.07
C GLU A 51 6.19 10.15 -6.99
N VAL A 52 5.61 11.30 -6.65
CA VAL A 52 4.55 11.97 -7.44
C VAL A 52 5.04 13.39 -7.68
N MET A 53 5.13 13.78 -8.95
CA MET A 53 5.66 15.08 -9.40
C MET A 53 4.56 16.14 -9.48
#